data_AF-A0A932VDU0-F1
#
_entry.id   AF-A0A932VDU0-F1
#
_cell.length_a   1.000
_cell.length_b   1.000
_cell.length_c   1.000
_cell.angle_alpha   90.00
_cell.angle_beta   90.00
_cell.angle_gamma   90.00
#
_symmetry.space_group_name_H-M   'P 1'
#
loop_
_entity.id
_entity.type
_entity.pdbx_description
1 polymer ?
#
loop_
_entity_poly.entity_id
_entity_poly.type
_entity_poly.pdbx_seq_one_letter_code
_entity_poly.pdbx_strand_id
1 'polypeptide(L)'
;MLLLKLLPLVAVFAAGICNWCVFGRMDLTNDVLGIARLKPQAALKAIRERSVCVKVMRTKRKVPPHTFAWEQIEKPTLEMKEVTQLAGLMGKTLCAGEIPVVGKCQTIILASDAPFSTLIHEYLHVLQIARDPGWCPFSKAMWHRGASDVDLKLMSDKEWDVHLFLWNNYKRMNLEIDDQIAIVSETVNLAQQRKNFDPDAKNFLAQENAVETLNGLIAQYKKRMEIKK
;
A
#
# COMPACT_ATOMS: atom_id res chain seq x y z
N MET A 1 40.17 -32.93 0.00
CA MET A 1 39.52 -31.80 -0.72
C MET A 1 38.02 -31.90 -0.52
N LEU A 2 37.50 -31.22 0.50
CA LEU A 2 36.06 -30.94 0.66
C LEU A 2 35.99 -29.74 1.61
N LEU A 3 35.95 -28.53 1.05
CA LEU A 3 35.61 -27.33 1.83
C LEU A 3 34.20 -26.90 1.43
N LEU A 4 33.31 -27.00 2.41
CA LEU A 4 31.90 -26.61 2.37
C LEU A 4 31.75 -25.19 1.80
N LYS A 5 30.84 -25.05 0.82
CA LYS A 5 30.30 -23.76 0.42
C LYS A 5 29.46 -23.20 1.58
N LEU A 6 29.89 -22.05 2.11
CA LEU A 6 29.08 -21.20 2.98
C LEU A 6 27.84 -20.73 2.21
N LEU A 7 26.67 -21.27 2.54
CA LEU A 7 25.39 -20.67 2.20
C LEU A 7 25.19 -19.41 3.04
N PRO A 8 24.62 -18.32 2.49
CA PRO A 8 24.31 -17.14 3.28
C PRO A 8 23.24 -17.53 4.31
N LEU A 9 23.55 -17.34 5.59
CA LEU A 9 22.56 -17.36 6.66
C LEU A 9 21.49 -16.31 6.32
N VAL A 10 20.33 -16.78 5.88
CA VAL A 10 19.10 -16.01 6.02
C VAL A 10 18.87 -15.91 7.53
N ALA A 11 19.16 -14.75 8.10
CA ALA A 11 18.87 -14.45 9.48
C ALA A 11 17.35 -14.52 9.65
N VAL A 12 16.86 -15.67 10.11
CA VAL A 12 15.49 -15.83 10.60
C VAL A 12 15.47 -15.15 11.96
N PHE A 13 15.19 -13.85 11.96
CA PHE A 13 14.90 -13.11 13.18
C PHE A 13 13.66 -13.73 13.82
N ALA A 14 13.80 -14.20 15.05
CA ALA A 14 12.70 -14.58 15.91
C ALA A 14 11.92 -13.32 16.32
N ALA A 15 11.12 -12.78 15.40
CA ALA A 15 10.14 -11.75 15.68
C ALA A 15 9.01 -12.41 16.48
N GLY A 16 8.64 -11.81 17.62
CA GLY A 16 7.34 -12.08 18.23
C GLY A 16 6.28 -11.96 17.13
N ILE A 17 5.43 -12.99 17.01
CA ILE A 17 4.52 -13.13 15.87
C ILE A 17 3.62 -11.90 15.84
N CYS A 18 3.89 -10.99 14.90
CA CYS A 18 3.02 -9.86 14.65
C CYS A 18 1.73 -10.41 14.05
N ASN A 19 0.65 -10.38 14.82
CA ASN A 19 -0.60 -11.06 14.47
C ASN A 19 -1.23 -10.49 13.18
N TRP A 20 -1.06 -9.19 12.96
CA TRP A 20 -1.61 -8.46 11.82
C TRP A 20 -0.64 -8.26 10.67
N CYS A 21 0.66 -8.58 10.83
CA CYS A 21 1.64 -8.29 9.78
C CYS A 21 1.39 -9.11 8.51
N VAL A 22 1.60 -8.46 7.37
CA VAL A 22 1.58 -9.05 6.04
C VAL A 22 2.98 -9.27 5.49
N PHE A 23 3.98 -8.50 5.94
CA PHE A 23 5.36 -8.73 5.55
C PHE A 23 5.91 -10.04 6.15
N GLY A 24 6.75 -10.75 5.39
CA GLY A 24 7.34 -12.03 5.79
C GLY A 24 6.38 -13.23 5.76
N ARG A 25 5.10 -13.03 5.41
CA ARG A 25 4.07 -14.08 5.36
C ARG A 25 3.97 -14.73 4.00
N MET A 26 4.53 -15.93 3.86
CA MET A 26 4.54 -16.66 2.59
C MET A 26 3.13 -16.99 2.06
N ASP A 27 2.20 -17.31 2.96
CA ASP A 27 0.80 -17.60 2.65
C ASP A 27 0.11 -16.42 1.95
N LEU A 28 0.32 -15.21 2.47
CA LEU A 28 -0.26 -13.98 1.92
C LEU A 28 0.51 -13.47 0.69
N THR A 29 1.83 -13.66 0.67
CA THR A 29 2.69 -13.19 -0.42
C THR A 29 2.26 -13.75 -1.77
N ASN A 30 1.96 -15.05 -1.85
CA ASN A 30 1.56 -15.66 -3.11
C ASN A 30 0.19 -15.18 -3.60
N ASP A 31 -0.77 -15.00 -2.69
CA ASP A 31 -2.11 -14.51 -3.04
C ASP A 31 -2.05 -13.06 -3.56
N VAL A 32 -1.40 -12.18 -2.81
CA VAL A 32 -1.26 -10.76 -3.18
C VAL A 32 -0.49 -10.61 -4.49
N LEU A 33 0.60 -11.36 -4.68
CA LEU A 33 1.35 -11.33 -5.94
C LEU A 33 0.56 -11.92 -7.11
N GLY A 34 -0.30 -12.91 -6.86
CA GLY A 34 -1.23 -13.43 -7.85
C GLY A 34 -2.13 -12.32 -8.39
N ILE A 35 -2.71 -11.51 -7.49
CA ILE A 35 -3.57 -10.37 -7.85
C ILE A 35 -2.76 -9.24 -8.48
N ALA A 36 -1.63 -8.86 -7.89
CA ALA A 36 -0.81 -7.73 -8.33
C ALA A 36 -0.15 -7.92 -9.71
N ARG A 37 -0.16 -9.15 -10.25
CA ARG A 37 0.30 -9.45 -11.62
C ARG A 37 -0.80 -9.35 -12.66
N LEU A 38 -2.07 -9.24 -12.25
CA LEU A 38 -3.19 -9.09 -13.16
C LEU A 38 -3.23 -7.69 -13.77
N LYS A 39 -3.98 -7.54 -14.85
CA LYS A 39 -4.39 -6.20 -15.33
C LYS A 39 -5.36 -5.58 -14.33
N PRO A 40 -5.43 -4.23 -14.22
CA PRO A 40 -6.24 -3.56 -13.20
C PRO A 40 -7.71 -4.01 -13.11
N GLN A 41 -8.40 -4.22 -14.25
CA GLN A 41 -9.79 -4.72 -14.28
C GLN A 41 -9.92 -6.12 -13.67
N ALA A 42 -8.96 -7.01 -13.97
CA ALA A 42 -8.96 -8.37 -13.47
C ALA A 42 -8.56 -8.42 -11.98
N ALA A 43 -7.63 -7.58 -11.55
CA ALA A 43 -7.29 -7.40 -10.13
C ALA A 43 -8.50 -6.91 -9.31
N LEU A 44 -9.23 -5.90 -9.83
CA LEU A 44 -10.45 -5.39 -9.22
C LEU A 44 -11.51 -6.49 -9.07
N LYS A 45 -11.71 -7.30 -10.12
CA LYS A 45 -12.64 -8.44 -10.08
C LYS A 45 -12.22 -9.47 -9.02
N ALA A 46 -10.94 -9.87 -9.02
CA ALA A 46 -10.42 -10.85 -8.06
C ALA A 46 -10.57 -10.39 -6.60
N ILE A 47 -10.35 -9.11 -6.32
CA ILE A 47 -10.55 -8.54 -4.97
C ILE A 47 -12.04 -8.56 -4.59
N ARG A 48 -12.95 -8.21 -5.51
CA ARG A 48 -14.40 -8.26 -5.28
C ARG A 48 -14.91 -9.68 -4.99
N GLU A 49 -14.35 -10.69 -5.65
CA GLU A 49 -14.65 -12.11 -5.39
C GLU A 49 -14.26 -12.56 -3.98
N ARG A 50 -13.37 -11.82 -3.30
CA ARG A 50 -13.01 -12.04 -1.89
C ARG A 50 -13.91 -11.27 -0.91
N SER A 51 -15.11 -10.89 -1.34
CA SER A 51 -16.10 -10.14 -0.54
C SER A 51 -15.63 -8.75 -0.09
N VAL A 52 -14.67 -8.17 -0.81
CA VAL A 52 -14.19 -6.80 -0.59
C VAL A 52 -14.92 -5.86 -1.54
N CYS A 53 -15.55 -4.82 -1.01
CA CYS A 53 -16.13 -3.78 -1.82
C CYS A 53 -15.05 -2.80 -2.27
N VAL A 54 -15.14 -2.36 -3.53
CA VAL A 54 -14.24 -1.33 -4.06
C VAL A 54 -15.08 -0.22 -4.65
N LYS A 55 -14.85 1.01 -4.19
CA LYS A 55 -15.54 2.21 -4.64
C LYS A 55 -14.53 3.25 -5.12
N VAL A 56 -14.90 4.01 -6.16
CA VAL A 56 -14.08 5.11 -6.66
C VAL A 56 -14.66 6.45 -6.22
N MET A 57 -13.79 7.27 -5.66
CA MET A 57 -14.05 8.62 -5.18
C MET A 57 -13.57 9.63 -6.20
N ARG A 58 -14.44 10.56 -6.59
CA ARG A 58 -14.11 11.64 -7.50
C ARG A 58 -13.09 12.58 -6.88
N THR A 59 -12.07 12.93 -7.65
CA THR A 59 -11.12 13.99 -7.32
C THR A 59 -11.07 15.03 -8.42
N LYS A 60 -10.53 16.22 -8.10
CA LYS A 60 -10.33 17.32 -9.07
C LYS A 60 -8.89 17.38 -9.58
N ARG A 61 -8.04 16.41 -9.20
CA ARG A 61 -6.63 16.38 -9.56
C ARG A 61 -6.49 15.99 -11.03
N LYS A 62 -5.52 16.57 -11.72
CA LYS A 62 -5.25 16.25 -13.12
C LYS A 62 -4.43 14.97 -13.20
N VAL A 63 -4.92 14.00 -13.95
CA VAL A 63 -4.17 12.79 -14.32
C VAL A 63 -3.19 13.15 -15.44
N PRO A 64 -1.87 12.94 -15.27
CA PRO A 64 -0.92 13.17 -16.36
C PRO A 64 -1.27 12.30 -17.59
N PRO A 65 -1.04 12.80 -18.82
CA PRO A 65 -1.29 12.00 -20.02
C PRO A 65 -0.54 10.67 -19.99
N HIS A 66 -1.20 9.60 -20.47
CA HIS A 66 -0.63 8.25 -20.52
C HIS A 66 -0.34 7.60 -19.16
N THR A 67 -0.93 8.13 -18.09
CA THR A 67 -0.92 7.46 -16.78
C THR A 67 -2.27 6.80 -16.53
N PHE A 68 -2.22 5.72 -15.77
CA PHE A 68 -3.41 5.00 -15.33
C PHE A 68 -4.27 5.87 -14.39
N ALA A 69 -5.59 5.74 -14.51
CA ALA A 69 -6.56 6.33 -13.57
C ALA A 69 -7.78 5.42 -13.39
N TRP A 70 -8.25 5.30 -12.15
CA TRP A 70 -9.38 4.43 -11.80
C TRP A 70 -10.70 4.83 -12.45
N GLU A 71 -10.92 6.11 -12.76
CA GLU A 71 -12.13 6.54 -13.49
C GLU A 71 -12.26 5.94 -14.90
N GLN A 72 -11.17 5.44 -15.47
CA GLN A 72 -11.17 4.73 -16.77
C GLN A 72 -11.73 3.30 -16.66
N ILE A 73 -11.79 2.76 -15.43
CA ILE A 73 -12.22 1.38 -15.14
C ILE A 73 -13.57 1.37 -14.44
N GLU A 74 -13.73 2.22 -13.44
CA GLU A 74 -14.87 2.23 -12.55
C GLU A 74 -15.33 3.68 -12.37
N LYS A 75 -16.60 3.95 -12.69
CA LYS A 75 -17.16 5.29 -12.59
C LYS A 75 -17.09 5.78 -11.12
N PRO A 76 -16.62 7.00 -10.85
CA PRO A 76 -16.67 7.56 -9.51
C PRO A 76 -18.09 7.64 -8.98
N THR A 77 -18.32 7.09 -7.78
CA THR A 77 -19.63 7.04 -7.10
C THR A 77 -19.64 7.78 -5.78
N LEU A 78 -18.48 8.23 -5.30
CA LEU A 78 -18.32 8.97 -4.04
C LEU A 78 -17.67 10.33 -4.29
N GLU A 79 -17.98 11.30 -3.45
CA GLU A 79 -17.30 12.59 -3.37
C GLU A 79 -16.31 12.59 -2.19
N MET A 80 -15.21 13.35 -2.31
CA MET A 80 -14.15 13.37 -1.29
C MET A 80 -14.64 13.66 0.13
N LYS A 81 -15.55 14.62 0.26
CA LYS A 81 -16.16 15.02 1.55
C LYS A 81 -16.93 13.90 2.26
N GLU A 82 -17.35 12.87 1.54
CA GLU A 82 -18.07 11.72 2.11
C GLU A 82 -17.12 10.71 2.75
N VAL A 83 -15.83 10.80 2.43
CA VAL A 83 -14.80 9.82 2.80
C VAL A 83 -13.74 10.44 3.70
N THR A 84 -13.40 11.71 3.51
CA THR A 84 -12.35 12.39 4.28
C THR A 84 -12.45 13.90 4.17
N GLN A 85 -11.85 14.61 5.13
CA GLN A 85 -11.58 16.05 5.01
C GLN A 85 -10.16 16.34 4.53
N LEU A 86 -9.30 15.32 4.47
CA LEU A 86 -7.90 15.46 4.07
C LEU A 86 -7.78 15.56 2.55
N ALA A 87 -7.20 16.67 2.09
CA ALA A 87 -6.75 16.78 0.71
C ALA A 87 -5.63 15.76 0.45
N GLY A 88 -5.55 15.22 -0.77
CA GLY A 88 -4.44 14.35 -1.14
C GLY A 88 -4.67 12.86 -0.95
N LEU A 89 -5.79 12.42 -0.35
CA LEU A 89 -6.11 11.00 -0.21
C LEU A 89 -6.09 10.28 -1.58
N MET A 90 -5.32 9.20 -1.68
CA MET A 90 -5.25 8.34 -2.86
C MET A 90 -6.02 7.03 -2.65
N GLY A 91 -5.91 6.43 -1.47
CA GLY A 91 -6.63 5.23 -1.08
C GLY A 91 -7.06 5.31 0.38
N LYS A 92 -8.07 4.52 0.75
CA LYS A 92 -8.38 4.21 2.15
C LYS A 92 -9.15 2.90 2.26
N THR A 93 -8.77 2.07 3.21
CA THR A 93 -9.52 0.87 3.61
C THR A 93 -10.38 1.17 4.82
N LEU A 94 -11.66 0.78 4.76
CA LEU A 94 -12.66 1.00 5.80
C LEU A 94 -13.37 -0.30 6.17
N CYS A 95 -13.60 -0.50 7.46
CA CYS A 95 -14.42 -1.59 7.98
C CYS A 95 -15.89 -1.43 7.60
N ALA A 96 -16.63 -2.55 7.58
CA ALA A 96 -18.07 -2.54 7.33
C ALA A 96 -18.82 -1.62 8.30
N GLY A 97 -19.66 -0.74 7.75
CA GLY A 97 -20.40 0.28 8.51
C GLY A 97 -19.52 1.22 9.35
N GLU A 98 -18.29 1.51 8.92
CA GLU A 98 -17.43 2.48 9.59
C GLU A 98 -17.88 3.92 9.36
N ILE A 99 -18.35 4.23 8.16
CA ILE A 99 -18.98 5.51 7.79
C ILE A 99 -20.24 5.24 6.94
N PRO A 100 -21.18 6.19 6.81
CA PRO A 100 -22.47 5.93 6.14
C PRO A 100 -22.34 5.44 4.69
N VAL A 101 -21.33 5.89 3.96
CA VAL A 101 -21.09 5.44 2.57
C VAL A 101 -20.50 4.04 2.47
N VAL A 102 -20.03 3.46 3.58
CA VAL A 102 -19.54 2.08 3.64
C VAL A 102 -20.67 1.18 4.08
N GLY A 103 -21.04 0.24 3.20
CA GLY A 103 -22.15 -0.69 3.43
C GLY A 103 -21.77 -1.85 4.36
N LYS A 104 -22.24 -3.05 4.02
CA LYS A 104 -22.09 -4.26 4.84
C LYS A 104 -20.75 -5.00 4.67
N CYS A 105 -19.91 -4.55 3.74
CA CYS A 105 -18.63 -5.15 3.38
C CYS A 105 -17.48 -4.21 3.77
N GLN A 106 -16.32 -4.81 4.07
CA GLN A 106 -15.08 -4.05 4.11
C GLN A 106 -14.83 -3.41 2.75
N THR A 107 -14.50 -2.12 2.75
CA THR A 107 -14.49 -1.30 1.55
C THR A 107 -13.13 -0.64 1.34
N ILE A 108 -12.55 -0.87 0.17
CA ILE A 108 -11.45 -0.08 -0.37
C ILE A 108 -12.05 1.10 -1.12
N ILE A 109 -11.61 2.30 -0.80
CA ILE A 109 -11.91 3.52 -1.53
C ILE A 109 -10.66 3.95 -2.27
N LEU A 110 -10.81 4.21 -3.57
CA LEU A 110 -9.74 4.67 -4.43
C LEU A 110 -10.09 6.05 -4.96
N ALA A 111 -9.15 6.98 -4.94
CA ALA A 111 -9.29 8.20 -5.70
C ALA A 111 -9.33 7.87 -7.20
N SER A 112 -10.15 8.62 -7.95
CA SER A 112 -10.34 8.46 -9.39
C SER A 112 -9.04 8.57 -10.19
N ASP A 113 -8.08 9.32 -9.67
CA ASP A 113 -6.75 9.56 -10.24
C ASP A 113 -5.63 8.77 -9.55
N ALA A 114 -5.95 7.85 -8.64
CA ALA A 114 -4.93 7.07 -7.94
C ALA A 114 -4.22 6.07 -8.89
N PRO A 115 -2.93 5.79 -8.65
CA PRO A 115 -2.20 4.75 -9.35
C PRO A 115 -2.77 3.34 -9.08
N PHE A 116 -2.38 2.36 -9.89
CA PHE A 116 -2.84 0.98 -9.72
C PHE A 116 -2.32 0.38 -8.40
N SER A 117 -1.09 0.74 -8.01
CA SER A 117 -0.46 0.32 -6.75
C SER A 117 -1.30 0.64 -5.51
N THR A 118 -2.13 1.70 -5.56
CA THR A 118 -3.04 2.04 -4.46
C THR A 118 -4.04 0.92 -4.17
N LEU A 119 -4.58 0.22 -5.19
CA LEU A 119 -5.47 -0.92 -4.93
C LEU A 119 -4.73 -2.05 -4.20
N ILE A 120 -3.48 -2.30 -4.55
CA ILE A 120 -2.67 -3.36 -3.92
C ILE A 120 -2.31 -2.97 -2.48
N HIS A 121 -1.92 -1.71 -2.25
CA HIS A 121 -1.67 -1.15 -0.92
C HIS A 121 -2.90 -1.31 -0.02
N GLU A 122 -4.07 -0.85 -0.47
CA GLU A 122 -5.30 -0.95 0.32
C GLU A 122 -5.75 -2.40 0.52
N TYR A 123 -5.51 -3.27 -0.47
CA TYR A 123 -5.79 -4.69 -0.29
C TYR A 123 -4.91 -5.35 0.78
N LEU A 124 -3.65 -4.91 0.94
CA LEU A 124 -2.81 -5.36 2.04
C LEU A 124 -3.40 -4.94 3.40
N HIS A 125 -3.93 -3.72 3.51
CA HIS A 125 -4.66 -3.31 4.71
C HIS A 125 -5.92 -4.14 4.94
N VAL A 126 -6.61 -4.58 3.87
CA VAL A 126 -7.73 -5.51 4.03
C VAL A 126 -7.29 -6.79 4.75
N LEU A 127 -6.15 -7.34 4.35
CA LEU A 127 -5.57 -8.53 4.98
C LEU A 127 -5.11 -8.27 6.41
N GLN A 128 -4.51 -7.11 6.71
CA GLN A 128 -4.15 -6.75 8.09
C GLN A 128 -5.39 -6.67 8.99
N ILE A 129 -6.49 -6.10 8.51
CA ILE A 129 -7.75 -5.96 9.25
C ILE A 129 -8.40 -7.32 9.52
N ALA A 130 -8.43 -8.21 8.53
CA ALA A 130 -8.96 -9.56 8.70
C ALA A 130 -8.22 -10.36 9.79
N ARG A 131 -6.98 -9.97 10.10
CA ARG A 131 -6.11 -10.60 11.11
C ARG A 131 -6.08 -9.85 12.44
N ASP A 132 -6.64 -8.64 12.49
CA ASP A 132 -6.68 -7.79 13.68
C ASP A 132 -8.14 -7.54 14.10
N PRO A 133 -8.73 -8.44 14.91
CA PRO A 133 -10.13 -8.30 15.33
C PRO A 133 -10.38 -7.02 16.14
N GLY A 134 -9.35 -6.43 16.74
CA GLY A 134 -9.43 -5.16 17.47
C GLY A 134 -9.50 -3.94 16.56
N TRP A 135 -9.10 -4.06 15.29
CA TRP A 135 -8.97 -2.92 14.39
C TRP A 135 -10.30 -2.24 14.08
N CYS A 136 -11.35 -2.99 13.74
CA CYS A 136 -12.61 -2.36 13.32
C CYS A 136 -13.29 -1.55 14.44
N PRO A 137 -13.40 -2.05 15.69
CA PRO A 137 -13.83 -1.22 16.81
C PRO A 137 -12.93 0.01 17.02
N PHE A 138 -11.61 -0.18 16.93
CA PHE A 138 -10.62 0.88 17.08
C PHE A 138 -10.77 2.00 16.03
N SER A 139 -10.81 1.64 14.74
CA SER A 139 -10.94 2.57 13.61
C SER A 139 -12.23 3.39 13.72
N LYS A 140 -13.35 2.73 14.02
CA LYS A 140 -14.64 3.39 14.25
C LYS A 140 -14.59 4.40 15.40
N ALA A 141 -13.94 4.06 16.51
CA ALA A 141 -13.79 4.98 17.63
C ALA A 141 -12.95 6.22 17.26
N MET A 142 -11.87 6.05 16.48
CA MET A 142 -11.03 7.16 16.04
C MET A 142 -11.76 8.21 15.20
N TRP A 143 -12.76 7.81 14.41
CA TRP A 143 -13.59 8.75 13.64
C TRP A 143 -14.28 9.80 14.50
N HIS A 144 -14.60 9.46 15.76
CA HIS A 144 -15.32 10.34 16.66
C HIS A 144 -14.43 11.14 17.60
N ARG A 145 -13.28 10.59 17.99
CA ARG A 145 -12.39 11.20 18.99
C ARG A 145 -11.09 11.79 18.44
N GLY A 146 -10.78 11.57 17.15
CA GLY A 146 -9.47 11.85 16.57
C GLY A 146 -8.39 10.85 16.99
N ALA A 147 -7.17 11.04 16.48
CA ALA A 147 -6.02 10.18 16.78
C ALA A 147 -5.10 10.83 17.83
N SER A 148 -4.73 10.05 18.85
CA SER A 148 -3.65 10.35 19.80
C SER A 148 -2.30 9.91 19.24
N ASP A 149 -1.19 10.29 19.88
CA ASP A 149 0.15 9.88 19.45
C ASP A 149 0.32 8.35 19.45
N VAL A 150 -0.32 7.65 20.40
CA VAL A 150 -0.31 6.18 20.43
C VAL A 150 -1.07 5.59 19.24
N ASP A 151 -2.20 6.19 18.88
CA ASP A 151 -2.97 5.79 17.70
C ASP A 151 -2.16 6.02 16.42
N LEU A 152 -1.52 7.19 16.29
CA LEU A 152 -0.66 7.54 15.17
C LEU A 152 0.52 6.57 15.04
N LYS A 153 1.13 6.16 16.16
CA LYS A 153 2.20 5.16 16.16
C LYS A 153 1.70 3.80 15.67
N LEU A 154 0.56 3.33 16.18
CA LEU A 154 -0.03 2.06 15.75
C LEU A 154 -0.39 2.07 14.25
N MET A 155 -0.99 3.16 13.77
CA MET A 155 -1.27 3.33 12.34
C MET A 155 0.04 3.32 11.54
N SER A 156 1.05 4.08 11.97
CA SER A 156 2.35 4.10 11.31
C SER A 156 3.03 2.73 11.25
N ASP A 157 2.85 1.88 12.27
CA ASP A 157 3.40 0.52 12.28
C ASP A 157 2.72 -0.38 11.24
N LYS A 158 1.41 -0.25 11.07
CA LYS A 158 0.65 -0.98 10.03
C LYS A 158 1.00 -0.52 8.62
N GLU A 159 1.10 0.79 8.41
CA GLU A 159 1.58 1.37 7.15
C GLU A 159 3.00 0.89 6.81
N TRP A 160 3.89 0.86 7.81
CA TRP A 160 5.28 0.44 7.60
C TRP A 160 5.39 -1.01 7.13
N ASP A 161 4.62 -1.92 7.73
CA ASP A 161 4.55 -3.32 7.31
C ASP A 161 4.03 -3.50 5.87
N VAL A 162 3.01 -2.73 5.47
CA VAL A 162 2.52 -2.70 4.08
C VAL A 162 3.60 -2.20 3.13
N HIS A 163 4.28 -1.11 3.47
CA HIS A 163 5.34 -0.54 2.64
C HIS A 163 6.56 -1.46 2.52
N LEU A 164 6.94 -2.18 3.58
CA LEU A 164 7.98 -3.22 3.50
C LEU A 164 7.57 -4.36 2.58
N PHE A 165 6.30 -4.79 2.60
CA PHE A 165 5.81 -5.77 1.63
C PHE A 165 5.94 -5.26 0.20
N LEU A 166 5.46 -4.03 -0.07
CA LEU A 166 5.49 -3.44 -1.41
C LEU A 166 6.93 -3.24 -1.90
N TRP A 167 7.84 -2.73 -1.06
CA TRP A 167 9.27 -2.59 -1.37
C TRP A 167 9.91 -3.89 -1.83
N ASN A 168 9.67 -4.98 -1.09
CA ASN A 168 10.31 -6.26 -1.39
C ASN A 168 9.73 -6.96 -2.63
N ASN A 169 8.61 -6.46 -3.15
CA ASN A 169 7.84 -7.18 -4.17
C ASN A 169 7.47 -6.35 -5.41
N TYR A 170 7.65 -5.03 -5.44
CA TYR A 170 7.16 -4.19 -6.55
C TYR A 170 7.68 -4.64 -7.92
N LYS A 171 8.92 -5.15 -8.00
CA LYS A 171 9.52 -5.69 -9.24
C LYS A 171 8.84 -6.97 -9.76
N ARG A 172 8.06 -7.65 -8.91
CA ARG A 172 7.34 -8.90 -9.21
C ARG A 172 5.87 -8.67 -9.56
N MET A 173 5.43 -7.41 -9.53
CA MET A 173 4.06 -6.96 -9.79
C MET A 173 3.95 -6.35 -11.19
N ASN A 174 2.74 -6.29 -11.73
CA ASN A 174 2.44 -5.67 -13.02
C ASN A 174 2.19 -4.16 -12.82
N LEU A 175 3.25 -3.42 -12.51
CA LEU A 175 3.21 -2.00 -12.16
C LEU A 175 3.84 -1.13 -13.24
N GLU A 176 3.21 0.01 -13.54
CA GLU A 176 3.83 1.04 -14.37
C GLU A 176 4.95 1.74 -13.59
N ILE A 177 5.75 2.55 -14.29
CA ILE A 177 6.88 3.23 -13.65
C ILE A 177 6.42 4.22 -12.55
N ASP A 178 5.24 4.82 -12.73
CA ASP A 178 4.67 5.75 -11.77
C ASP A 178 4.22 5.05 -10.49
N ASP A 179 3.64 3.86 -10.61
CA ASP A 179 3.33 2.98 -9.49
C ASP A 179 4.60 2.62 -8.69
N GLN A 180 5.70 2.29 -9.40
CA GLN A 180 6.96 1.93 -8.77
C GLN A 180 7.59 3.13 -8.05
N ILE A 181 7.54 4.32 -8.65
CA ILE A 181 7.99 5.56 -8.02
C ILE A 181 7.16 5.85 -6.77
N ALA A 182 5.82 5.72 -6.85
CA ALA A 182 4.94 5.94 -5.70
C ALA A 182 5.32 5.02 -4.53
N ILE A 183 5.42 3.71 -4.76
CA ILE A 183 5.81 2.73 -3.73
C ILE A 183 7.17 3.08 -3.12
N VAL A 184 8.18 3.30 -3.96
CA VAL A 184 9.55 3.54 -3.50
C VAL A 184 9.66 4.87 -2.75
N SER A 185 9.05 5.94 -3.28
CA SER A 185 9.05 7.26 -2.66
C SER A 185 8.34 7.25 -1.30
N GLU A 186 7.16 6.65 -1.21
CA GLU A 186 6.39 6.58 0.04
C GLU A 186 7.09 5.71 1.08
N THR A 187 7.67 4.58 0.68
CA THR A 187 8.44 3.72 1.59
C THR A 187 9.66 4.47 2.15
N VAL A 188 10.42 5.17 1.30
CA VAL A 188 11.59 5.96 1.73
C VAL A 188 11.16 7.09 2.67
N ASN A 189 10.08 7.80 2.35
CA ASN A 189 9.56 8.88 3.20
C ASN A 189 9.13 8.35 4.57
N LEU A 190 8.38 7.25 4.61
CA LEU A 190 7.96 6.63 5.86
C LEU A 190 9.16 6.15 6.69
N ALA A 191 10.16 5.54 6.05
CA ALA A 191 11.40 5.16 6.72
C ALA A 191 12.13 6.38 7.31
N GLN A 192 12.19 7.50 6.59
CA GLN A 192 12.81 8.74 7.07
C GLN A 192 12.09 9.32 8.30
N GLN A 193 10.77 9.25 8.33
CA GLN A 193 9.97 9.69 9.48
C GLN A 193 10.21 8.80 10.71
N ARG A 194 10.49 7.50 10.49
CA ARG A 194 10.64 6.49 11.54
C ARG A 194 12.07 6.29 12.06
N LYS A 195 13.10 6.69 11.28
CA LYS A 195 14.52 6.38 11.51
C LYS A 195 15.08 6.68 12.92
N ASN A 196 14.48 7.62 13.64
CA ASN A 196 14.95 8.05 14.96
C ASN A 196 14.43 7.16 16.10
N PHE A 197 13.35 6.40 15.88
CA PHE A 197 12.71 5.56 16.90
C PHE A 197 12.49 4.10 16.47
N ASP A 198 12.65 3.79 15.19
CA ASP A 198 12.51 2.46 14.62
C ASP A 198 13.87 1.98 14.06
N PRO A 199 14.54 1.01 14.72
CA PRO A 199 15.80 0.44 14.23
C PRO A 199 15.67 -0.20 12.85
N ASP A 200 14.52 -0.79 12.50
CA ASP A 200 14.32 -1.44 11.21
C ASP A 200 14.23 -0.42 10.09
N ALA A 201 13.53 0.70 10.31
CA ALA A 201 13.52 1.82 9.38
C ALA A 201 14.90 2.46 9.21
N LYS A 202 15.67 2.57 10.30
CA LYS A 202 17.06 3.05 10.26
C LYS A 202 17.95 2.11 9.44
N ASN A 203 17.83 0.80 9.66
CA ASN A 203 18.58 -0.23 8.94
C ASN A 203 18.20 -0.26 7.46
N PHE A 204 16.90 -0.18 7.15
CA PHE A 204 16.39 -0.05 5.78
C PHE A 204 17.08 1.10 5.05
N LEU A 205 17.13 2.31 5.62
CA LEU A 205 17.79 3.46 4.99
C LEU A 205 19.31 3.32 4.84
N ALA A 206 19.96 2.53 5.70
CA ALA A 206 21.41 2.36 5.71
C ALA A 206 21.89 1.24 4.77
N GLN A 207 21.07 0.21 4.58
CA GLN A 207 21.43 -1.00 3.83
C GLN A 207 20.84 -1.01 2.42
N GLU A 208 19.61 -0.52 2.29
CA GLU A 208 18.98 -0.39 0.99
C GLU A 208 19.50 0.91 0.37
N ASN A 209 20.04 0.84 -0.86
CA ASN A 209 20.33 2.01 -1.69
C ASN A 209 18.99 2.68 -2.11
N ALA A 210 18.11 2.99 -1.16
CA ALA A 210 16.72 3.29 -1.41
C ALA A 210 16.55 4.66 -2.07
N VAL A 211 17.39 5.62 -1.67
CA VAL A 211 17.49 6.94 -2.31
C VAL A 211 18.03 6.81 -3.74
N GLU A 212 19.04 5.98 -3.97
CA GLU A 212 19.58 5.72 -5.31
C GLU A 212 18.54 5.03 -6.21
N THR A 213 17.81 4.06 -5.66
CA THR A 213 16.72 3.35 -6.35
C THR A 213 15.63 4.33 -6.78
N LEU A 214 15.20 5.23 -5.88
CA LEU A 214 14.23 6.28 -6.19
C LEU A 214 14.76 7.19 -7.32
N ASN A 215 15.99 7.67 -7.20
CA ASN A 215 16.62 8.53 -8.21
C ASN A 215 16.70 7.84 -9.58
N GLY A 216 17.04 6.55 -9.60
CA GLY A 216 17.09 5.73 -10.80
C GLY A 216 15.72 5.59 -11.48
N LEU A 217 14.65 5.38 -10.70
CA LEU A 217 13.28 5.31 -11.24
C LEU A 217 12.82 6.67 -11.78
N ILE A 218 13.09 7.77 -11.06
CA ILE A 218 12.75 9.13 -11.52
C ILE A 218 13.48 9.46 -12.83
N ALA A 219 14.76 9.10 -12.95
CA ALA A 219 15.52 9.30 -14.18
C ALA A 219 14.92 8.52 -15.37
N GLN A 220 14.53 7.27 -15.15
CA GLN A 220 13.85 6.46 -16.15
C GLN A 220 12.50 7.06 -16.57
N TYR A 221 11.72 7.59 -15.63
CA TYR A 221 10.45 8.25 -15.91
C TYR A 221 10.63 9.50 -16.77
N LYS A 222 11.57 10.38 -16.40
CA LYS A 222 11.89 11.60 -17.17
C LYS A 222 12.25 11.26 -18.62
N LYS A 223 13.11 10.27 -18.83
CA LYS A 223 13.49 9.80 -20.17
C LYS A 223 12.29 9.29 -20.98
N ARG A 224 11.33 8.59 -20.35
CA ARG A 224 10.10 8.13 -21.03
C ARG A 224 9.20 9.29 -21.45
N MET A 225 9.12 10.34 -20.64
CA MET A 225 8.31 11.52 -20.94
C MET A 225 8.91 12.39 -22.05
N GLU A 226 10.22 12.38 -22.22
CA GLU A 226 10.91 13.06 -23.33
C GLU A 226 10.68 12.38 -24.68
N ILE A 227 10.67 11.04 -24.72
CA ILE A 227 10.46 10.26 -25.96
C ILE A 227 9.02 10.38 -26.50
N LYS A 228 8.05 10.72 -25.65
CA LYS A 228 6.63 10.81 -26.01
C LYS A 228 6.19 12.21 -26.47
N LYS A 229 7.09 13.18 -26.53
CA LYS A 229 6.85 14.52 -27.09
C LYS A 229 7.20 14.56 -28.58
#